data_AF-A0A9X4HH00-F1
#
_entry.id   AF-A0A9X4HH00-F1
#
_cell.length_a   1.000
_cell.length_b   1.000
_cell.length_c   1.000
_cell.angle_alpha   90.00
_cell.angle_beta   90.00
_cell.angle_gamma   90.00
#
_symmetry.space_group_name_H-M   'P 1'
#
loop_
_entity.id
_entity.type
_entity.pdbx_description
1 polymer ?
#
loop_
_entity_poly.entity_id
_entity_poly.type
_entity_poly.pdbx_seq_one_letter_code
_entity_poly.pdbx_strand_id
1 'polypeptide(L)'
;MPPDRKSAAIDQALRPEETDIHRLHDWMPREPAARGVHINAFEYWPFHFDGPIKCYRCVSERRKPQRGMIIDLLSRLPVETSWSFLVCDRPSDVEAADAAGLPGDTFLGGNLRGFFLPLLAIG
;
A
#
# COMPACT_ATOMS: atom_id res chain seq x y z
N MET A 1 -8.68 27.10 -25.91
CA MET A 1 -9.03 26.13 -24.85
C MET A 1 -7.73 25.53 -24.37
N PRO A 2 -7.27 25.82 -23.14
CA PRO A 2 -6.01 25.25 -22.66
C PRO A 2 -6.18 23.73 -22.49
N PRO A 3 -5.11 22.94 -22.71
CA PRO A 3 -5.18 21.51 -22.53
C PRO A 3 -5.46 21.16 -21.06
N ASP A 4 -6.28 20.14 -20.93
CA ASP A 4 -6.74 19.45 -19.75
C ASP A 4 -5.59 18.92 -18.87
N ARG A 5 -5.72 19.15 -17.54
CA ARG A 5 -4.76 18.80 -16.49
C ARG A 5 -4.56 17.29 -16.23
N LYS A 6 -4.72 16.41 -17.22
CA LYS A 6 -4.74 14.94 -16.99
C LYS A 6 -3.67 14.09 -17.67
N SER A 7 -2.63 14.67 -18.27
CA SER A 7 -1.46 13.87 -18.63
C SER A 7 -0.19 14.71 -18.60
N ALA A 8 0.34 14.96 -17.40
CA ALA A 8 1.76 15.19 -17.25
C ALA A 8 2.38 13.81 -17.07
N ALA A 9 2.92 13.27 -18.15
CA ALA A 9 3.81 12.12 -18.11
C ALA A 9 4.89 12.39 -17.04
N ILE A 10 4.98 11.50 -16.05
CA ILE A 10 6.06 11.53 -15.06
C ILE A 10 7.29 10.95 -15.74
N ASP A 11 7.93 11.76 -16.60
CA ASP A 11 9.35 11.62 -16.92
C ASP A 11 10.12 12.37 -15.82
N GLN A 12 10.10 11.82 -14.61
CA GLN A 12 10.86 12.34 -13.49
C GLN A 12 11.80 11.24 -13.04
N ALA A 13 13.10 11.44 -13.29
CA ALA A 13 14.13 10.66 -12.63
C ALA A 13 13.80 10.60 -11.13
N LEU A 14 13.73 9.38 -10.59
CA LEU A 14 13.47 9.15 -9.17
C LEU A 14 14.46 9.97 -8.35
N ARG A 15 13.99 10.61 -7.29
CA ARG A 15 14.90 11.28 -6.34
C ARG A 15 15.79 10.23 -5.67
N PRO A 16 16.99 10.60 -5.19
CA PRO A 16 17.89 9.66 -4.52
C PRO A 16 17.20 8.88 -3.39
N GLU A 17 16.36 9.54 -2.58
CA GLU A 17 15.64 8.89 -1.47
C GLU A 17 14.58 7.89 -1.97
N GLU A 18 13.92 8.18 -3.10
CA GLU A 18 12.98 7.24 -3.71
C GLU A 18 13.73 6.05 -4.30
N THR A 19 14.94 6.25 -4.83
CA THR A 19 15.79 5.16 -5.34
C THR A 19 16.07 4.12 -4.26
N ASP A 20 16.27 4.53 -3.00
CA ASP A 20 16.47 3.60 -1.90
C ASP A 20 15.21 2.81 -1.53
N ILE A 21 14.01 3.40 -1.68
CA ILE A 21 12.74 2.68 -1.56
C ILE A 21 12.62 1.60 -2.63
N HIS A 22 12.94 1.93 -3.89
CA HIS A 22 12.90 0.95 -4.98
C HIS A 22 13.92 -0.18 -4.77
N ARG A 23 15.14 0.13 -4.35
CA ARG A 23 16.15 -0.89 -3.99
C ARG A 23 15.65 -1.79 -2.86
N LEU A 24 14.99 -1.22 -1.86
CA LEU A 24 14.41 -2.00 -0.77
C LEU A 24 13.30 -2.93 -1.29
N HIS A 25 12.38 -2.44 -2.11
CA HIS A 25 11.33 -3.25 -2.72
C HIS A 25 11.87 -4.35 -3.63
N ASP A 26 12.99 -4.13 -4.33
CA ASP A 26 13.65 -5.15 -5.15
C ASP A 26 14.34 -6.24 -4.31
N TRP A 27 14.75 -5.89 -3.09
CA TRP A 27 15.41 -6.81 -2.17
C TRP A 27 14.42 -7.61 -1.32
N MET A 28 13.36 -6.97 -0.82
CA MET A 28 12.35 -7.55 0.08
C MET A 28 11.78 -8.91 -0.34
N PRO A 29 11.43 -9.17 -1.62
CA PRO A 29 10.83 -10.45 -2.00
C PRO A 29 11.83 -11.60 -2.07
N ARG A 30 13.15 -11.33 -2.04
CA ARG A 30 14.18 -12.37 -2.26
C ARG A 30 14.26 -13.37 -1.10
N GLU A 31 14.22 -12.88 0.14
CA GLU A 31 14.32 -13.74 1.33
C GLU A 31 13.12 -14.69 1.50
N PRO A 32 11.86 -14.22 1.33
CA PRO A 32 10.70 -15.11 1.39
C PRO A 32 10.58 -16.03 0.17
N ALA A 33 11.03 -15.60 -1.01
CA ALA A 33 10.97 -16.40 -2.24
C ALA A 33 11.75 -17.72 -2.12
N ALA A 34 12.89 -17.73 -1.40
CA ALA A 34 13.64 -18.95 -1.09
C ALA A 34 12.83 -19.99 -0.28
N ARG A 35 11.71 -19.57 0.33
CA ARG A 35 10.79 -20.40 1.12
C ARG A 35 9.44 -20.59 0.41
N GLY A 36 9.34 -20.23 -0.88
CA GLY A 36 8.10 -20.34 -1.66
C GLY A 36 7.05 -19.29 -1.33
N VAL A 37 7.42 -18.20 -0.63
CA VAL A 37 6.51 -17.09 -0.33
C VAL A 37 6.67 -16.02 -1.41
N HIS A 38 5.56 -15.60 -2.00
CA HIS A 38 5.53 -14.60 -3.06
C HIS A 38 4.84 -13.33 -2.56
N ILE A 39 5.51 -12.19 -2.73
CA ILE A 39 4.90 -10.87 -2.56
C ILE A 39 4.54 -10.37 -3.95
N ASN A 40 3.26 -10.22 -4.24
CA ASN A 40 2.79 -9.89 -5.59
C ASN A 40 3.07 -8.44 -5.97
N ALA A 41 3.10 -7.52 -5.01
CA ALA A 41 3.32 -6.12 -5.28
C ALA A 41 3.71 -5.32 -4.03
N PHE A 42 4.39 -4.20 -4.27
CA PHE A 42 4.62 -3.15 -3.28
C PHE A 42 3.99 -1.85 -3.77
N GLU A 43 3.23 -1.18 -2.90
CA GLU A 43 2.71 0.16 -3.14
C GLU A 43 3.34 1.14 -2.16
N TYR A 44 3.80 2.29 -2.65
CA TYR A 44 4.28 3.37 -1.81
C TYR A 44 3.78 4.73 -2.32
N TRP A 45 3.59 5.65 -1.38
CA TRP A 45 3.24 7.03 -1.69
C TRP A 45 4.10 8.00 -0.88
N PRO A 46 4.99 8.79 -1.52
CA PRO A 46 5.95 9.63 -0.79
C PRO A 46 5.34 10.95 -0.30
N PHE A 47 4.13 11.30 -0.75
CA PHE A 47 3.52 12.58 -0.44
C PHE A 47 2.70 12.58 0.86
N HIS A 48 2.87 13.63 1.65
CA HIS A 48 2.16 13.85 2.91
C HIS A 48 1.77 15.32 3.05
N PHE A 49 0.55 15.61 3.52
CA PHE A 49 0.05 16.99 3.60
C PHE A 49 0.92 17.88 4.50
N ASP A 50 1.53 17.28 5.53
CA ASP A 50 2.47 17.92 6.46
C ASP A 50 3.91 17.42 6.28
N GLY A 51 4.28 17.02 5.05
CA GLY A 51 5.64 16.56 4.76
C GLY A 51 6.68 17.66 5.05
N PRO A 52 7.81 17.37 5.73
CA PRO A 52 8.82 18.38 6.03
C PRO A 52 9.53 18.89 4.77
N ILE A 53 9.62 18.04 3.74
CA ILE A 53 10.21 18.37 2.45
C ILE A 53 9.11 18.96 1.55
N LYS A 54 9.30 20.21 1.13
CA LYS A 54 8.32 20.98 0.34
C LYS A 54 7.82 20.24 -0.90
N CYS A 55 8.69 19.49 -1.59
CA CYS A 55 8.32 18.79 -2.82
C CYS A 55 7.46 17.54 -2.58
N TYR A 56 7.41 17.00 -1.36
CA TYR A 56 6.51 15.91 -0.96
C TYR A 56 5.29 16.41 -0.18
N ARG A 57 5.18 17.73 0.04
CA ARG A 57 4.08 18.31 0.81
C ARG A 57 2.84 18.51 -0.07
N CYS A 58 1.98 17.50 -0.14
CA CYS A 58 0.67 17.65 -0.77
C CYS A 58 -0.39 16.72 -0.17
N VAL A 59 -1.65 17.08 -0.37
CA VAL A 59 -2.79 16.20 -0.11
C VAL A 59 -2.91 15.21 -1.26
N SER A 60 -3.11 13.93 -0.95
CA SER A 60 -3.23 12.86 -1.95
C SER A 60 -4.30 11.84 -1.55
N GLU A 61 -5.01 11.32 -2.55
CA GLU A 61 -5.96 10.21 -2.42
C GLU A 61 -5.26 8.86 -2.17
N ARG A 62 -3.95 8.80 -2.35
CA ARG A 62 -3.13 7.58 -2.15
C ARG A 62 -2.44 7.52 -0.79
N ARG A 63 -2.53 8.57 0.04
CA ARG A 63 -1.98 8.52 1.39
C ARG A 63 -3.08 8.13 2.38
N LYS A 64 -2.89 7.02 3.10
CA LYS A 64 -3.73 6.62 4.25
C LYS A 64 -4.01 7.83 5.16
N PRO A 65 -5.26 8.07 5.60
CA PRO A 65 -6.40 7.13 5.60
C PRO A 65 -7.14 6.97 4.27
N GLN A 66 -6.66 7.58 3.18
CA GLN A 66 -7.30 7.42 1.89
C GLN A 66 -7.00 6.05 1.26
N ARG A 67 -7.99 5.51 0.55
CA ARG A 67 -7.99 4.14 -0.01
C ARG A 67 -7.19 3.96 -1.31
N GLY A 68 -6.61 5.01 -1.87
CA GLY A 68 -6.09 4.99 -3.25
C GLY A 68 -5.13 3.84 -3.54
N MET A 69 -4.15 3.60 -2.67
CA MET A 69 -3.18 2.49 -2.85
C MET A 69 -3.85 1.11 -2.81
N ILE A 70 -4.89 0.93 -1.99
CA ILE A 70 -5.62 -0.35 -1.91
C ILE A 70 -6.42 -0.56 -3.19
N ILE A 71 -7.12 0.47 -3.68
CA ILE A 71 -7.87 0.40 -4.94
C ILE A 71 -6.94 0.12 -6.12
N ASP A 72 -5.77 0.75 -6.17
CA ASP A 72 -4.76 0.48 -7.21
C ASP A 72 -4.35 -1.01 -7.18
N LEU A 73 -4.12 -1.60 -6.01
CA LEU A 73 -3.80 -3.04 -5.85
C LEU A 73 -4.94 -3.95 -6.31
N LEU A 74 -6.16 -3.71 -5.83
CA LEU A 74 -7.34 -4.51 -6.19
C LEU A 74 -7.64 -4.45 -7.70
N SER A 75 -7.33 -3.32 -8.36
CA SER A 75 -7.59 -3.15 -9.79
C SER A 75 -6.63 -3.94 -10.70
N ARG A 76 -5.43 -4.27 -10.21
CA ARG A 76 -4.36 -4.87 -11.03
C ARG A 76 -4.05 -6.32 -10.68
N LEU A 77 -4.39 -6.75 -9.47
CA LEU A 77 -4.15 -8.10 -9.00
C LEU A 77 -5.40 -8.97 -9.25
N PRO A 78 -5.23 -10.24 -9.66
CA PRO A 78 -6.35 -11.15 -9.86
C PRO A 78 -6.84 -11.70 -8.51
N VAL A 79 -7.46 -10.86 -7.69
CA VAL A 79 -7.94 -11.19 -6.34
C VAL A 79 -9.43 -10.94 -6.19
N GLU A 80 -10.10 -11.75 -5.39
CA GLU A 80 -11.51 -11.56 -5.03
C GLU A 80 -11.61 -10.66 -3.79
N THR A 81 -12.18 -9.47 -3.95
CA THR A 81 -12.29 -8.48 -2.88
C THR A 81 -13.06 -9.01 -1.67
N SER A 82 -14.09 -9.83 -1.89
CA SER A 82 -14.90 -10.42 -0.79
C SER A 82 -14.13 -11.42 0.08
N TRP A 83 -13.00 -11.94 -0.41
CA TRP A 83 -12.09 -12.85 0.31
C TRP A 83 -10.80 -12.16 0.73
N SER A 84 -10.74 -10.83 0.58
CA SER A 84 -9.57 -10.02 0.89
C SER A 84 -9.76 -9.31 2.22
N PHE A 85 -8.67 -9.15 2.97
CA PHE A 85 -8.63 -8.42 4.23
C PHE A 85 -7.27 -7.71 4.38
N LEU A 86 -7.24 -6.68 5.21
CA LEU A 86 -6.03 -5.90 5.49
C LEU A 86 -5.57 -6.14 6.94
N VAL A 87 -4.29 -6.45 7.12
CA VAL A 87 -3.65 -6.56 8.45
C VAL A 87 -2.70 -5.38 8.65
N CYS A 88 -2.87 -4.63 9.74
CA CYS A 88 -2.13 -3.39 9.97
C CYS A 88 -1.91 -3.05 11.45
N ASP A 89 -1.09 -2.04 11.75
CA ASP A 89 -0.75 -1.61 13.10
C ASP A 89 -1.29 -0.21 13.46
N ARG A 90 -1.87 0.53 12.51
CA ARG A 90 -2.27 1.94 12.70
C ARG A 90 -3.75 2.17 12.43
N PRO A 91 -4.40 3.11 13.15
CA PRO A 91 -5.79 3.50 12.87
C PRO A 91 -6.02 3.96 11.42
N SER A 92 -5.07 4.71 10.85
CA SER A 92 -5.17 5.19 9.46
C SER A 92 -5.22 4.07 8.42
N ASP A 93 -4.71 2.88 8.75
CA ASP A 93 -4.77 1.72 7.87
C ASP A 93 -6.16 1.08 7.89
N VAL A 94 -6.77 0.97 9.08
CA VAL A 94 -8.15 0.50 9.24
C VAL A 94 -9.12 1.42 8.52
N GLU A 95 -8.95 2.73 8.65
CA GLU A 95 -9.77 3.73 7.92
C GLU A 95 -9.64 3.58 6.40
N ALA A 96 -8.43 3.31 5.90
CA ALA A 96 -8.20 3.08 4.47
C ALA A 96 -8.84 1.78 3.98
N ALA A 97 -8.78 0.71 4.79
CA ALA A 97 -9.43 -0.57 4.49
C ALA A 97 -10.96 -0.43 4.44
N ASP A 98 -11.56 0.21 5.45
CA ASP A 98 -13.00 0.48 5.50
C ASP A 98 -13.45 1.32 4.29
N ALA A 99 -12.70 2.38 3.98
CA ALA A 99 -12.96 3.19 2.79
C ALA A 99 -12.86 2.37 1.49
N ALA A 100 -12.01 1.34 1.43
CA ALA A 100 -11.88 0.41 0.31
C ALA A 100 -12.95 -0.71 0.29
N GLY A 101 -13.79 -0.81 1.33
CA GLY A 101 -14.76 -1.91 1.46
C GLY A 101 -14.13 -3.23 1.88
N LEU A 102 -13.00 -3.19 2.59
CA LEU A 102 -12.29 -4.36 3.12
C LEU A 102 -12.36 -4.41 4.65
N PRO A 103 -12.43 -5.61 5.26
CA PRO A 103 -12.09 -5.79 6.66
C PRO A 103 -10.65 -5.32 6.94
N GLY A 104 -10.46 -4.55 8.01
CA GLY A 104 -9.15 -4.08 8.47
C GLY A 104 -8.88 -4.53 9.91
N ASP A 105 -8.00 -5.50 10.09
CA ASP A 105 -7.68 -6.09 11.39
C ASP A 105 -6.38 -5.52 11.95
N THR A 106 -6.44 -4.99 13.17
CA THR A 106 -5.27 -4.40 13.84
C THR A 106 -4.45 -5.48 14.54
N PHE A 107 -3.19 -5.64 14.12
CA PHE A 107 -2.21 -6.52 14.74
C PHE A 107 -1.14 -5.70 15.47
N LEU A 108 -1.16 -5.73 16.80
CA LEU A 108 -0.22 -4.98 17.65
C LEU A 108 0.99 -5.80 18.12
N GLY A 109 1.12 -7.05 17.67
CA GLY A 109 2.21 -7.95 18.02
C GLY A 109 1.75 -9.28 18.63
N GLY A 110 2.72 -10.12 18.99
CA GLY A 110 2.48 -11.48 19.47
C GLY A 110 2.63 -12.53 18.37
N ASN A 111 1.82 -13.59 18.42
CA ASN A 111 1.93 -14.70 17.48
C ASN A 111 1.11 -14.42 16.21
N LEU A 112 1.80 -14.11 15.11
CA LEU A 112 1.17 -13.81 13.82
C LEU A 112 0.31 -14.97 13.30
N ARG A 113 0.79 -16.21 13.43
CA ARG A 113 0.04 -17.39 12.95
C ARG A 113 -1.29 -17.55 13.66
N GLY A 114 -1.31 -17.40 14.99
CA GLY A 114 -2.53 -17.47 15.80
C GLY A 114 -3.52 -16.35 15.48
N PHE A 115 -3.02 -15.18 15.08
CA PHE A 115 -3.84 -14.07 14.61
C PHE A 115 -4.44 -14.32 13.21
N PHE A 116 -3.64 -14.84 12.27
CA PHE A 116 -4.09 -15.07 10.89
C PHE A 116 -5.08 -16.22 10.73
N LEU A 117 -4.91 -17.31 11.48
CA LEU A 117 -5.69 -18.54 11.28
C LEU A 117 -7.21 -18.32 11.37
N PRO A 118 -7.75 -17.58 12.36
CA PRO A 118 -9.18 -17.26 12.41
C PRO A 118 -9.67 -16.44 11.22
N LEU A 119 -8.87 -15.48 10.73
CA LEU A 119 -9.25 -14.60 9.61
C LEU A 119 -9.40 -15.40 8.31
N LEU A 120 -8.51 -16.37 8.10
CA LEU A 120 -8.53 -17.26 6.93
C LEU A 120 -9.72 -18.25 6.93
N ALA A 121 -10.38 -18.47 8.07
CA ALA A 121 -11.53 -19.36 8.18
C ALA A 121 -12.88 -18.67 7.89
N ILE A 122 -12.87 -17.34 7.73
CA ILE A 122 -14.06 -16.50 7.48
C ILE A 122 -14.25 -16.22 5.98
N GLY A 123 -13.19 -16.43 5.18
CA GLY A 123 -13.23 -16.44 3.72
C GLY A 123 -13.94 -17.67 3.21
#